data_AF-A0A662CL44-F1
#
_entry.id   AF-A0A662CL44-F1
#
_cell.length_a   1.000
_cell.length_b   1.000
_cell.length_c   1.000
_cell.angle_alpha   90.00
_cell.angle_beta   90.00
_cell.angle_gamma   90.00
#
_symmetry.space_group_name_H-M   'P 1'
#
loop_
_entity.id
_entity.type
_entity.pdbx_description
1 polymer ?
#
loop_
_entity_poly.entity_id
_entity_poly.type
_entity_poly.pdbx_seq_one_letter_code
_entity_poly.pdbx_strand_id
1 'polypeptide(L)'
;DAVDYKVPLYLKILNKIGYGMIFFDEFNNEKDRQLFSALLKATLEKKFGWTKLKKGVFIIGACNPPEVSMLATDLDTRQLDRFIILNVQPYSIEEWNRYMNNTYGDRWDKRVLGFLLKNPSLYYSPPSDVSGMENFPTPRSWSTVAVLLYHKYPMSWITGLIGENASGLLEAFLDNRIISLDELEKNPEMWSELNLDSKWLTLTYQLDNLIEAWNKDKKAYSKIIQYIFYEQQDKEIIYVILRIIPVEHYKTLLDILDDGATTEDRKEKLNRWYKEVQILV
;
A
#
# COMPACT_ATOMS: atom_id res chain seq x y z
N ASP A 1 23.32 -43.64 28.28
CA ASP A 1 22.38 -43.17 27.25
C ASP A 1 21.49 -42.03 27.76
N ALA A 2 22.03 -40.82 27.89
CA ALA A 2 21.23 -39.63 28.17
C ALA A 2 21.52 -38.59 27.09
N VAL A 3 20.54 -38.32 26.23
CA VAL A 3 20.59 -37.21 25.28
C VAL A 3 20.19 -35.95 26.05
N ASP A 4 21.16 -35.09 26.33
CA ASP A 4 20.89 -33.80 26.98
C ASP A 4 20.31 -32.82 25.94
N TYR A 5 18.98 -32.68 25.95
CA TYR A 5 18.28 -31.82 25.01
C TYR A 5 18.47 -30.35 25.42
N LYS A 6 19.39 -29.65 24.75
CA LYS A 6 19.66 -28.24 25.01
C LYS A 6 18.45 -27.39 24.61
N VAL A 7 17.74 -26.88 25.61
CA VAL A 7 16.68 -25.88 25.43
C VAL A 7 17.30 -24.64 24.76
N PRO A 8 16.73 -24.15 23.64
CA PRO A 8 17.19 -22.94 22.99
C PRO A 8 17.29 -21.76 23.96
N LEU A 9 18.36 -20.98 23.84
CA LEU A 9 18.67 -19.89 24.77
C LEU A 9 17.54 -18.87 24.87
N TYR A 10 16.89 -18.53 23.76
CA TYR A 10 15.78 -17.58 23.74
C TYR A 10 14.58 -18.05 24.58
N LEU A 11 14.28 -19.36 24.61
CA LEU A 11 13.22 -19.90 25.46
C LEU A 11 13.58 -19.79 26.94
N LYS A 12 14.85 -20.00 27.30
CA LYS A 12 15.34 -19.81 28.67
C LYS A 12 15.20 -18.34 29.11
N ILE A 13 15.54 -17.41 28.22
CA ILE A 13 15.42 -15.96 28.46
C ILE A 13 13.96 -15.58 28.65
N LEU A 14 13.08 -15.97 27.72
CA LEU A 14 11.64 -15.70 27.80
C LEU A 14 11.03 -16.25 29.10
N ASN A 15 11.45 -17.43 29.54
CA ASN A 15 10.98 -18.00 30.79
C ASN A 15 11.55 -17.36 32.05
N LYS A 16 12.78 -16.84 31.99
CA LYS A 16 13.33 -16.07 33.11
C LYS A 16 12.53 -14.78 33.29
N ILE A 17 12.33 -14.02 32.21
CA ILE A 17 11.61 -12.74 32.20
C ILE A 17 10.12 -12.92 32.51
N GLY A 18 9.48 -13.91 31.88
CA GLY A 18 8.06 -14.25 32.05
C GLY A 18 7.07 -13.50 31.19
N TYR A 19 7.56 -12.60 30.33
CA TYR A 19 6.79 -11.86 29.34
C TYR A 19 7.55 -11.84 28.02
N GLY A 20 6.83 -11.83 26.90
CA GLY A 20 7.40 -11.75 25.55
C GLY A 20 6.53 -12.42 24.51
N MET A 21 7.06 -12.61 23.30
CA MET A 21 6.38 -13.35 22.25
C MET A 21 7.31 -14.36 21.58
N ILE A 22 6.73 -15.44 21.06
CA ILE A 22 7.34 -16.33 20.08
C ILE A 22 6.53 -16.15 18.79
N PHE A 23 7.21 -15.74 17.73
CA PHE A 23 6.60 -15.55 16.42
C PHE A 23 7.05 -16.66 15.47
N PHE A 24 6.09 -17.39 14.91
CA PHE A 24 6.30 -18.35 13.85
C PHE A 24 5.83 -17.72 12.55
N ASP A 25 6.76 -17.34 11.69
CA ASP A 25 6.44 -16.98 10.32
C ASP A 25 6.11 -18.24 9.52
N GLU A 26 5.24 -18.11 8.52
CA GLU A 26 4.83 -19.22 7.65
C GLU A 26 4.41 -20.49 8.41
N PHE A 27 3.65 -20.33 9.49
CA PHE A 27 3.30 -21.39 10.44
C PHE A 27 2.66 -22.62 9.79
N ASN A 28 1.94 -22.43 8.67
CA ASN A 28 1.29 -23.50 7.93
C ASN A 28 2.10 -24.05 6.75
N ASN A 29 3.36 -23.66 6.55
CA ASN A 29 4.21 -24.20 5.48
C ASN A 29 4.83 -25.58 5.81
N GLU A 30 4.69 -26.08 7.04
CA GLU A 30 5.23 -27.38 7.44
C GLU A 30 4.40 -28.54 6.87
N LYS A 31 5.02 -29.32 5.98
CA LYS A 31 4.38 -30.45 5.28
C LYS A 31 4.47 -31.76 6.07
N ASP A 32 5.44 -31.88 6.97
CA ASP A 32 5.53 -33.03 7.86
C ASP A 32 4.43 -32.95 8.94
N ARG A 33 3.39 -33.77 8.76
CA ARG A 33 2.25 -33.85 9.67
C ARG A 33 2.65 -34.15 11.12
N GLN A 34 3.73 -34.91 11.35
CA GLN A 34 4.20 -35.24 12.70
C GLN A 34 4.83 -34.02 13.36
N LEU A 35 5.69 -33.30 12.63
CA LEU A 35 6.30 -32.07 13.09
C LEU A 35 5.24 -30.98 13.33
N PHE A 36 4.28 -30.84 12.41
CA PHE A 36 3.17 -29.91 12.55
C PHE A 36 2.27 -30.24 13.75
N SER A 37 1.96 -31.52 13.98
CA SER A 37 1.21 -31.96 15.17
C SER A 37 1.96 -31.69 16.47
N ALA A 38 3.29 -31.89 16.47
CA ALA A 38 4.14 -31.57 17.61
C ALA A 38 4.20 -30.06 17.87
N LEU A 39 4.27 -29.25 16.82
CA LEU A 39 4.23 -27.79 16.89
C LEU A 39 2.90 -27.31 17.47
N LEU A 40 1.76 -27.78 16.96
CA LEU A 40 0.43 -27.46 17.49
C LEU A 40 0.28 -27.85 18.98
N LYS A 41 0.80 -29.02 19.36
CA LYS A 41 0.79 -29.43 20.77
C LYS A 41 1.66 -28.50 21.63
N ALA A 42 2.85 -28.15 21.14
CA ALA A 42 3.75 -27.26 21.85
C ALA A 42 3.18 -25.85 22.02
N THR A 43 2.48 -25.32 21.02
CA THR A 43 1.84 -24.01 21.09
C THR A 43 0.65 -24.00 22.05
N LEU A 44 -0.21 -25.03 21.99
CA LEU A 44 -1.33 -25.23 22.90
C LEU A 44 -0.92 -25.37 24.37
N GLU A 45 0.00 -26.29 24.65
CA GLU A 45 0.46 -26.55 26.02
C GLU A 45 1.41 -25.45 26.52
N LYS A 46 1.77 -24.51 25.62
CA LYS A 46 2.86 -23.56 25.79
C LYS A 46 4.10 -24.25 26.33
N LYS A 47 4.49 -25.38 25.73
CA LYS A 47 5.55 -26.26 26.22
C LYS A 47 6.42 -26.75 25.08
N PHE A 48 7.71 -26.42 25.14
CA PHE A 48 8.69 -26.85 24.15
C PHE A 48 9.70 -27.78 24.84
N GLY A 49 9.70 -29.06 24.44
CA GLY A 49 10.42 -30.11 25.15
C GLY A 49 9.99 -30.19 26.62
N TRP A 50 10.94 -30.04 27.54
CA TRP A 50 10.68 -30.03 28.99
C TRP A 50 10.35 -28.64 29.56
N THR A 51 10.38 -27.60 28.72
CA THR A 51 10.26 -26.20 29.14
C THR A 51 8.84 -25.70 28.94
N LYS A 52 8.09 -25.50 30.03
CA LYS A 52 6.78 -24.84 30.01
C LYS A 52 6.95 -23.33 30.03
N LEU A 53 6.29 -22.62 29.14
CA LEU A 53 6.34 -21.17 29.05
C LEU A 53 5.47 -20.51 30.12
N LYS A 54 5.92 -19.37 30.63
CA LYS A 54 5.14 -18.54 31.55
C LYS A 54 3.92 -17.94 30.84
N LYS A 55 2.86 -17.66 31.61
CA LYS A 55 1.56 -17.17 31.09
C LYS A 55 1.68 -15.90 30.24
N GLY A 56 2.60 -14.99 30.60
CA GLY A 56 2.85 -13.73 29.90
C GLY A 56 3.59 -13.85 28.57
N VAL A 57 3.96 -15.06 28.14
CA VAL A 57 4.55 -15.31 26.82
C VAL A 57 3.44 -15.61 25.82
N PHE A 58 3.33 -14.78 24.79
CA PHE A 58 2.43 -14.96 23.66
C PHE A 58 3.07 -15.86 22.59
N ILE A 59 2.24 -16.62 21.88
CA ILE A 59 2.65 -17.37 20.71
C ILE A 59 1.80 -16.84 19.56
N ILE A 60 2.46 -16.40 18.50
CA ILE A 60 1.83 -15.82 17.32
C ILE A 60 2.32 -16.62 16.12
N GLY A 61 1.40 -17.12 15.30
CA GLY A 61 1.70 -17.73 14.01
C GLY A 61 1.16 -16.84 12.90
N ALA A 62 2.00 -16.53 11.91
CA ALA A 62 1.56 -15.96 10.64
C ALA A 62 1.35 -17.11 9.65
N CYS A 63 0.20 -17.15 9.00
CA CYS A 63 -0.13 -18.15 8.00
C CYS A 63 -0.35 -17.46 6.66
N ASN A 64 0.13 -18.09 5.59
CA ASN A 64 -0.26 -17.68 4.23
C ASN A 64 -1.56 -18.39 3.86
N PRO A 65 -2.52 -17.70 3.23
CA PRO A 65 -3.69 -18.35 2.67
C PRO A 65 -3.25 -19.41 1.64
N PRO A 66 -3.86 -20.61 1.65
CA PRO A 66 -3.55 -21.68 0.69
C PRO A 66 -3.69 -21.24 -0.77
N GLU A 67 -4.59 -20.30 -1.03
CA GLU A 67 -4.83 -19.72 -2.36
C GLU A 67 -3.61 -18.93 -2.89
N VAL A 68 -2.70 -18.54 -2.01
CA VAL A 68 -1.54 -17.68 -2.32
C VAL A 68 -0.22 -18.45 -2.23
N SER A 69 -0.20 -19.64 -1.61
CA SER A 69 1.02 -20.42 -1.40
C SER A 69 0.78 -21.91 -1.60
N MET A 70 1.44 -22.52 -2.60
CA MET A 70 1.47 -23.98 -2.78
C MET A 70 2.11 -24.74 -1.61
N LEU A 71 2.84 -24.04 -0.74
CA LEU A 71 3.47 -24.64 0.43
C LEU A 71 2.55 -24.60 1.66
N ALA A 72 1.54 -23.73 1.65
CA ALA A 72 0.60 -23.59 2.76
C ALA A 72 -0.30 -24.83 2.87
N THR A 73 -0.27 -25.44 4.04
CA THR A 73 -1.15 -26.55 4.41
C THR A 73 -2.43 -25.98 5.01
N ASP A 74 -3.58 -26.52 4.61
CA ASP A 74 -4.87 -26.20 5.21
C ASP A 74 -4.89 -26.57 6.68
N LEU A 75 -5.30 -25.60 7.51
CA LEU A 75 -5.57 -25.85 8.92
C LEU A 75 -7.03 -26.27 9.09
N ASP A 76 -7.26 -27.46 9.66
CA ASP A 76 -8.62 -27.92 9.92
C ASP A 76 -9.30 -27.07 11.02
N THR A 77 -10.63 -27.07 11.05
CA THR A 77 -11.41 -26.25 12.00
C THR A 77 -11.04 -26.51 13.46
N ARG A 78 -10.63 -27.74 13.81
CA ARG A 78 -10.21 -28.11 15.18
C ARG A 78 -8.81 -27.58 15.51
N GLN A 79 -7.96 -27.41 14.50
CA GLN A 79 -6.66 -26.77 14.64
C GLN A 79 -6.82 -25.26 14.81
N LEU A 80 -7.74 -24.64 14.06
CA LEU A 80 -8.04 -23.21 14.13
C LEU A 80 -8.72 -22.78 15.44
N ASP A 81 -9.61 -23.60 16.00
CA ASP A 81 -10.34 -23.32 17.26
C ASP A 81 -9.42 -23.10 18.49
N ARG A 82 -8.13 -23.37 18.33
CA ARG A 82 -7.10 -23.26 19.36
C ARG A 82 -6.38 -21.92 19.38
N PHE A 83 -6.66 -21.07 18.40
CA PHE A 83 -6.02 -19.79 18.19
C PHE A 83 -7.06 -18.68 18.12
N ILE A 84 -6.65 -17.47 18.49
CA ILE A 84 -7.35 -16.26 18.08
C ILE A 84 -6.92 -15.99 16.64
N ILE A 85 -7.87 -16.01 15.71
CA ILE A 85 -7.60 -15.79 14.29
C ILE A 85 -7.78 -14.30 13.97
N LEU A 86 -6.71 -13.68 13.47
CA LEU A 86 -6.71 -12.31 12.98
C LEU A 86 -6.46 -12.33 11.48
N ASN A 87 -7.48 -11.96 10.69
CA ASN A 87 -7.33 -11.84 9.24
C ASN A 87 -6.72 -10.49 8.90
N VAL A 88 -5.45 -10.49 8.49
CA VAL A 88 -4.74 -9.29 8.07
C VAL A 88 -4.99 -9.06 6.59
N GLN A 89 -5.59 -7.92 6.25
CA GLN A 89 -5.75 -7.50 4.86
C GLN A 89 -4.51 -6.74 4.38
N PRO A 90 -4.19 -6.78 3.07
CA PRO A 90 -3.20 -5.89 2.50
C PRO A 90 -3.54 -4.42 2.81
N TYR A 91 -2.52 -3.61 3.05
CA TYR A 91 -2.67 -2.16 3.20
C TYR A 91 -3.38 -1.55 2.00
N SER A 92 -4.21 -0.52 2.20
CA SER A 92 -4.71 0.27 1.07
C SER A 92 -3.56 0.95 0.32
N ILE A 93 -3.81 1.41 -0.91
CA ILE A 93 -2.80 2.15 -1.69
C ILE A 93 -2.40 3.45 -0.96
N GLU A 94 -3.32 4.07 -0.24
CA GLU A 94 -3.08 5.26 0.58
C GLU A 94 -2.21 4.94 1.80
N GLU A 95 -2.43 3.81 2.46
CA GLU A 95 -1.56 3.31 3.54
C GLU A 95 -0.16 2.98 3.01
N TRP A 96 -0.06 2.38 1.83
CA TRP A 96 1.20 2.12 1.15
C TRP A 96 1.93 3.42 0.79
N ASN A 97 1.23 4.44 0.27
CA ASN A 97 1.80 5.76 0.03
C ASN A 97 2.42 6.35 1.32
N ARG A 98 1.68 6.30 2.44
CA ARG A 98 2.21 6.76 3.75
C ARG A 98 3.45 5.96 4.17
N TYR A 99 3.43 4.64 4.01
CA TYR A 99 4.58 3.79 4.27
C TYR A 99 5.79 4.18 3.41
N MET A 100 5.59 4.39 2.11
CA MET A 100 6.64 4.75 1.17
C MET A 100 7.27 6.11 1.52
N ASN A 101 6.45 7.12 1.81
CA ASN A 101 6.93 8.43 2.24
C ASN A 101 7.69 8.37 3.57
N ASN A 102 7.17 7.63 4.57
CA ASN A 102 7.84 7.50 5.88
C ASN A 102 9.16 6.72 5.80
N THR A 103 9.26 5.75 4.89
CA THR A 103 10.43 4.86 4.80
C THR A 103 11.50 5.42 3.87
N TYR A 104 11.11 5.96 2.72
CA TYR A 104 12.02 6.36 1.65
C TYR A 104 12.14 7.88 1.50
N GLY A 105 11.21 8.67 2.04
CA GLY A 105 11.11 10.11 1.77
C GLY A 105 10.83 10.33 0.29
N ASP A 106 11.65 11.15 -0.36
CA ASP A 106 11.53 11.43 -1.81
C ASP A 106 12.28 10.42 -2.70
N ARG A 107 12.85 9.36 -2.12
CA ARG A 107 13.69 8.37 -2.82
C ARG A 107 12.90 7.20 -3.43
N TRP A 108 11.75 7.52 -4.03
CA TRP A 108 10.93 6.55 -4.76
C TRP A 108 10.12 7.27 -5.85
N ASP A 109 9.74 6.54 -6.89
CA ASP A 109 9.05 7.13 -8.04
C ASP A 109 7.53 7.20 -7.79
N LYS A 110 7.04 8.40 -7.48
CA LYS A 110 5.62 8.65 -7.19
C LYS A 110 4.69 8.41 -8.38
N ARG A 111 5.22 8.25 -9.60
CA ARG A 111 4.41 7.85 -10.76
C ARG A 111 3.80 6.44 -10.58
N VAL A 112 4.45 5.58 -9.79
CA VAL A 112 3.89 4.26 -9.42
C VAL A 112 2.61 4.42 -8.59
N LEU A 113 2.53 5.43 -7.72
CA LEU A 113 1.29 5.73 -6.99
C LEU A 113 0.15 6.10 -7.95
N GLY A 114 0.42 6.96 -8.92
CA GLY A 114 -0.57 7.35 -9.93
C GLY A 114 -1.07 6.16 -10.74
N PHE A 115 -0.15 5.29 -11.15
CA PHE A 115 -0.49 4.05 -11.84
C PHE A 115 -1.40 3.14 -10.99
N LEU A 116 -1.07 2.93 -9.72
CA LEU A 116 -1.81 2.06 -8.82
C LEU A 116 -3.19 2.61 -8.47
N LEU A 117 -3.32 3.92 -8.26
CA LEU A 117 -4.62 4.54 -7.99
C LEU A 117 -5.56 4.46 -9.20
N LYS A 118 -5.01 4.55 -10.43
CA LYS A 118 -5.78 4.31 -11.66
C LYS A 118 -6.12 2.83 -11.84
N ASN A 119 -5.23 1.92 -11.44
CA ASN A 119 -5.36 0.47 -11.66
C ASN A 119 -5.32 -0.30 -10.32
N PRO A 120 -6.29 -0.11 -9.41
CA PRO A 120 -6.22 -0.67 -8.06
C PRO A 120 -6.20 -2.20 -8.04
N SER A 121 -6.76 -2.86 -9.06
CA SER A 121 -6.71 -4.32 -9.20
C SER A 121 -5.29 -4.86 -9.38
N LEU A 122 -4.35 -4.05 -9.88
CA LEU A 122 -2.94 -4.41 -10.07
C LEU A 122 -2.10 -4.27 -8.80
N TYR A 123 -2.64 -3.70 -7.72
CA TYR A 123 -1.90 -3.53 -6.48
C TYR A 123 -1.60 -4.87 -5.79
N TYR A 124 -2.53 -5.81 -5.89
CA TYR A 124 -2.35 -7.20 -5.46
C TYR A 124 -3.10 -8.12 -6.41
N SER A 125 -2.37 -8.86 -7.25
CA SER A 125 -2.95 -9.71 -8.31
C SER A 125 -2.34 -11.11 -8.29
N PRO A 126 -2.68 -11.96 -7.32
CA PRO A 126 -2.21 -13.33 -7.30
C PRO A 126 -2.71 -14.10 -8.55
N PRO A 127 -1.90 -14.98 -9.14
CA PRO A 127 -2.32 -15.79 -10.27
C PRO A 127 -3.39 -16.79 -9.85
N SER A 128 -4.28 -17.15 -10.77
CA SER A 128 -5.27 -18.22 -10.54
C SER A 128 -4.63 -19.62 -10.50
N ASP A 129 -3.43 -19.76 -11.07
CA ASP A 129 -2.62 -20.97 -11.02
C ASP A 129 -1.30 -20.69 -10.31
N VAL A 130 -1.17 -21.20 -9.08
CA VAL A 130 -0.01 -20.99 -8.20
C VAL A 130 1.22 -21.77 -8.70
N SER A 131 1.10 -22.64 -9.71
CA SER A 131 2.21 -23.43 -10.28
C SER A 131 3.09 -22.66 -11.28
N GLY A 132 2.68 -21.46 -11.68
CA GLY A 132 3.44 -20.61 -12.60
C GLY A 132 4.80 -20.17 -12.04
N MET A 133 5.79 -20.02 -12.93
CA MET A 133 7.12 -19.46 -12.61
C MET A 133 7.18 -17.92 -12.70
N GLU A 134 6.06 -17.27 -13.03
CA GLU A 134 6.02 -15.81 -13.15
C GLU A 134 5.73 -15.15 -11.80
N ASN A 135 6.52 -14.13 -11.47
CA ASN A 135 6.21 -13.24 -10.35
C ASN A 135 4.97 -12.42 -10.66
N PHE A 136 4.25 -12.03 -9.60
CA PHE A 136 3.01 -11.28 -9.71
C PHE A 136 3.01 -10.04 -8.80
N PRO A 137 2.16 -9.05 -9.09
CA PRO A 137 2.09 -7.82 -8.31
C PRO A 137 1.67 -8.06 -6.86
N THR A 138 2.48 -7.53 -5.94
CA THR A 138 2.24 -7.43 -4.50
C THR A 138 2.67 -6.06 -3.97
N PRO A 139 2.15 -5.60 -2.82
CA PRO A 139 2.60 -4.36 -2.18
C PRO A 139 4.13 -4.29 -1.98
N ARG A 140 4.76 -5.43 -1.66
CA ARG A 140 6.23 -5.54 -1.52
C ARG A 140 6.94 -5.34 -2.86
N SER A 141 6.48 -6.00 -3.92
CA SER A 141 7.05 -5.83 -5.25
C SER A 141 6.90 -4.39 -5.74
N TRP A 142 5.74 -3.76 -5.53
CA TRP A 142 5.51 -2.35 -5.89
C TRP A 142 6.40 -1.37 -5.16
N SER A 143 6.67 -1.62 -3.87
CA SER A 143 7.65 -0.85 -3.09
C SER A 143 9.04 -0.93 -3.74
N THR A 144 9.43 -2.13 -4.19
CA THR A 144 10.72 -2.34 -4.88
C THR A 144 10.74 -1.68 -6.25
N VAL A 145 9.68 -1.83 -7.05
CA VAL A 145 9.53 -1.20 -8.37
C VAL A 145 9.66 0.31 -8.27
N ALA A 146 8.97 0.94 -7.31
CA ALA A 146 9.05 2.38 -7.11
C ALA A 146 10.46 2.88 -6.79
N VAL A 147 11.23 2.14 -5.98
CA VAL A 147 12.62 2.47 -5.67
C VAL A 147 13.54 2.23 -6.88
N LEU A 148 13.34 1.14 -7.62
CA LEU A 148 14.13 0.84 -8.82
C LEU A 148 13.89 1.88 -9.93
N LEU A 149 12.66 2.30 -10.16
CA LEU A 149 12.34 3.35 -11.14
C LEU A 149 12.90 4.71 -10.75
N TYR A 150 12.94 5.03 -9.44
CA TYR A 150 13.60 6.23 -8.94
C TYR A 150 15.10 6.22 -9.31
N HIS A 151 15.76 5.08 -9.11
CA HIS A 151 17.16 4.87 -9.47
C HIS A 151 17.40 4.55 -10.96
N LYS A 152 16.35 4.64 -11.81
CA LYS A 152 16.44 4.47 -13.27
C LYS A 152 16.94 3.09 -13.71
N TYR A 153 16.61 2.04 -12.96
CA TYR A 153 16.82 0.66 -13.41
C TYR A 153 15.93 0.32 -14.62
N PRO A 154 16.35 -0.63 -15.47
CA PRO A 154 15.65 -0.94 -16.71
C PRO A 154 14.31 -1.66 -16.47
N MET A 155 13.36 -1.50 -17.40
CA MET A 155 12.03 -2.12 -17.31
C MET A 155 12.06 -3.65 -17.22
N SER A 156 13.07 -4.32 -17.78
CA SER A 156 13.22 -5.78 -17.63
C SER A 156 13.34 -6.26 -16.18
N TRP A 157 13.89 -5.43 -15.28
CA TRP A 157 13.94 -5.74 -13.85
C TRP A 157 12.57 -5.56 -13.20
N ILE A 158 11.81 -4.57 -13.68
CA ILE A 158 10.44 -4.32 -13.25
C ILE A 158 9.54 -5.48 -13.66
N THR A 159 9.61 -5.92 -14.93
CA THR A 159 8.95 -7.12 -15.44
C THR A 159 9.25 -8.34 -14.60
N GLY A 160 10.52 -8.55 -14.23
CA GLY A 160 10.92 -9.66 -13.36
C GLY A 160 10.29 -9.64 -11.96
N LEU A 161 9.75 -8.51 -11.49
CA LEU A 161 9.12 -8.36 -10.16
C LEU A 161 7.59 -8.45 -10.19
N ILE A 162 6.94 -7.90 -11.22
CA ILE A 162 5.48 -7.76 -11.27
C ILE A 162 4.83 -8.50 -12.45
N GLY A 163 5.63 -9.18 -13.27
CA GLY A 163 5.16 -9.91 -14.44
C GLY A 163 4.94 -9.04 -15.67
N GLU A 164 4.84 -9.69 -16.83
CA GLU A 164 4.72 -9.05 -18.16
C GLU A 164 3.53 -8.10 -18.24
N ASN A 165 2.33 -8.57 -17.87
CA ASN A 165 1.10 -7.79 -17.99
C ASN A 165 1.15 -6.47 -17.19
N ALA A 166 1.50 -6.53 -15.90
CA ALA A 166 1.55 -5.33 -15.07
C ALA A 166 2.68 -4.39 -15.49
N SER A 167 3.83 -4.93 -15.91
CA SER A 167 4.96 -4.12 -16.38
C SER A 167 4.68 -3.39 -17.69
N GLY A 168 4.05 -4.05 -18.67
CA GLY A 168 3.69 -3.41 -19.94
C GLY A 168 2.66 -2.30 -19.78
N LEU A 169 1.67 -2.49 -18.89
CA LEU A 169 0.70 -1.45 -18.54
C LEU A 169 1.37 -0.27 -17.83
N LEU A 170 2.32 -0.54 -16.93
CA LEU A 170 3.10 0.50 -16.26
C LEU A 170 3.98 1.26 -17.27
N GLU A 171 4.67 0.57 -18.17
CA GLU A 171 5.51 1.21 -19.19
C GLU A 171 4.69 2.16 -20.07
N ALA A 172 3.57 1.66 -20.61
CA ALA A 172 2.66 2.48 -21.41
C ALA A 172 2.11 3.69 -20.62
N PHE A 173 1.86 3.54 -19.32
CA PHE A 173 1.45 4.65 -18.46
C PHE A 173 2.58 5.68 -18.30
N LEU A 174 3.82 5.23 -18.04
CA LEU A 174 4.98 6.09 -17.82
C LEU A 174 5.43 6.86 -19.08
N ASP A 175 5.10 6.36 -20.28
CA ASP A 175 5.37 7.02 -21.57
C ASP A 175 4.44 8.21 -21.86
N ASN A 176 3.40 8.42 -21.04
CA ASN A 176 2.51 9.56 -21.21
C ASN A 176 3.19 10.90 -20.89
N ARG A 177 2.65 11.97 -21.48
CA ARG A 177 3.19 13.33 -21.30
C ARG A 177 2.99 13.82 -19.87
N ILE A 178 4.02 14.45 -19.31
CA ILE A 178 3.96 15.18 -18.04
C ILE A 178 4.05 16.67 -18.35
N ILE A 179 3.21 17.48 -17.70
CA ILE A 179 3.28 18.95 -17.73
C ILE A 179 3.64 19.44 -16.32
N SER A 180 4.43 20.51 -16.21
CA SER A 180 4.75 21.08 -14.90
C SER A 180 3.58 21.88 -14.31
N LEU A 181 3.49 21.97 -12.98
CA LEU A 181 2.47 22.80 -12.33
C LEU A 181 2.62 24.29 -12.68
N ASP A 182 3.84 24.78 -12.86
CA ASP A 182 4.11 26.16 -13.27
C ASP A 182 3.58 26.49 -14.68
N GLU A 183 3.71 25.55 -15.61
CA GLU A 183 3.13 25.70 -16.95
C GLU A 183 1.60 25.69 -16.91
N LEU A 184 1.02 24.77 -16.13
CA LEU A 184 -0.43 24.67 -15.95
C LEU A 184 -1.01 25.90 -15.24
N GLU A 185 -0.28 26.50 -14.29
CA GLU A 185 -0.73 27.69 -13.58
C GLU A 185 -0.76 28.93 -14.49
N LYS A 186 0.16 28.99 -15.46
CA LYS A 186 0.17 30.04 -16.48
C LYS A 186 -0.91 29.81 -17.53
N ASN A 187 -1.12 28.56 -17.94
CA ASN A 187 -2.07 28.18 -19.00
C ASN A 187 -2.95 26.98 -18.59
N PRO A 188 -4.00 27.19 -17.77
CA PRO A 188 -4.82 26.08 -17.25
C PRO A 188 -5.53 25.25 -18.32
N GLU A 189 -5.84 25.86 -19.47
CA GLU A 189 -6.47 25.21 -20.63
C GLU A 189 -5.70 23.97 -21.13
N MET A 190 -4.38 23.93 -20.94
CA MET A 190 -3.53 22.79 -21.30
C MET A 190 -3.95 21.49 -20.58
N TRP A 191 -4.61 21.60 -19.42
CA TRP A 191 -5.15 20.44 -18.72
C TRP A 191 -6.18 19.68 -19.54
N SER A 192 -7.01 20.39 -20.31
CA SER A 192 -8.06 19.80 -21.15
C SER A 192 -7.51 18.96 -22.31
N GLU A 193 -6.27 19.25 -22.75
CA GLU A 193 -5.57 18.54 -23.82
C GLU A 193 -4.95 17.22 -23.35
N LEU A 194 -4.81 17.03 -22.04
CA LEU A 194 -4.23 15.82 -21.47
C LEU A 194 -5.23 14.66 -21.49
N ASN A 195 -4.77 13.51 -21.95
CA ASN A 195 -5.49 12.26 -21.71
C ASN A 195 -5.49 11.94 -20.20
N LEU A 196 -6.36 11.03 -19.79
CA LEU A 196 -6.51 10.67 -18.38
C LEU A 196 -5.16 10.24 -17.75
N ASP A 197 -4.37 9.43 -18.46
CA ASP A 197 -3.09 8.92 -17.97
C ASP A 197 -2.08 10.04 -17.73
N SER A 198 -2.01 11.00 -18.65
CA SER A 198 -1.17 12.19 -18.54
C SER A 198 -1.61 13.08 -17.37
N LYS A 199 -2.92 13.19 -17.09
CA LYS A 199 -3.44 13.91 -15.92
C LYS A 199 -2.99 13.24 -14.62
N TRP A 200 -3.18 11.92 -14.50
CA TRP A 200 -2.72 11.14 -13.33
C TRP A 200 -1.21 11.22 -13.12
N LEU A 201 -0.46 11.04 -14.20
CA LEU A 201 1.00 11.08 -14.19
C LEU A 201 1.52 12.46 -13.79
N THR A 202 0.92 13.52 -14.34
CA THR A 202 1.26 14.91 -14.01
C THR A 202 1.07 15.19 -12.52
N LEU A 203 -0.08 14.86 -11.96
CA LEU A 203 -0.35 15.12 -10.54
C LEU A 203 0.57 14.35 -9.61
N THR A 204 0.75 13.06 -9.86
CA THR A 204 1.54 12.22 -8.96
C THR A 204 3.03 12.50 -9.06
N TYR A 205 3.53 12.83 -10.25
CA TYR A 205 4.90 13.30 -10.44
C TYR A 205 5.15 14.65 -9.77
N GLN A 206 4.17 15.55 -9.78
CA GLN A 206 4.28 16.90 -9.23
C GLN A 206 3.81 17.02 -7.76
N LEU A 207 3.46 15.91 -7.11
CA LEU A 207 2.84 15.91 -5.78
C LEU A 207 3.72 16.62 -4.73
N ASP A 208 5.02 16.35 -4.74
CA ASP A 208 5.94 16.99 -3.78
C ASP A 208 6.08 18.48 -4.06
N ASN A 209 6.16 18.87 -5.33
CA ASN A 209 6.23 20.27 -5.74
C ASN A 209 4.97 21.02 -5.30
N LEU A 210 3.80 20.38 -5.39
CA LEU A 210 2.54 20.93 -4.90
C LEU A 210 2.57 21.12 -3.37
N ILE A 211 2.97 20.09 -2.63
CA ILE A 211 3.04 20.12 -1.16
C ILE A 211 4.05 21.17 -0.69
N GLU A 212 5.24 21.22 -1.29
CA GLU A 212 6.27 22.20 -0.97
C GLU A 212 5.80 23.63 -1.27
N ALA A 213 5.12 23.84 -2.40
CA ALA A 213 4.54 25.13 -2.74
C ALA A 213 3.49 25.56 -1.71
N TRP A 214 2.59 24.66 -1.30
CA TRP A 214 1.58 24.96 -0.28
C TRP A 214 2.14 25.23 1.12
N ASN A 215 3.28 24.65 1.46
CA ASN A 215 3.98 24.99 2.69
C ASN A 215 4.52 26.44 2.69
N LYS A 216 4.82 27.00 1.51
CA LYS A 216 5.30 28.37 1.36
C LYS A 216 4.17 29.37 1.14
N ASP A 217 3.23 29.03 0.26
CA ASP A 217 2.05 29.81 -0.09
C ASP A 217 0.84 28.89 -0.24
N LYS A 218 -0.11 29.03 0.69
CA LYS A 218 -1.36 28.24 0.69
C LYS A 218 -2.25 28.50 -0.52
N LYS A 219 -2.00 29.55 -1.30
CA LYS A 219 -2.71 29.84 -2.55
C LYS A 219 -1.95 29.40 -3.79
N ALA A 220 -0.76 28.80 -3.65
CA ALA A 220 -0.02 28.29 -4.79
C ALA A 220 -0.87 27.29 -5.59
N TYR A 221 -0.81 27.43 -6.91
CA TYR A 221 -1.54 26.61 -7.87
C TYR A 221 -3.07 26.67 -7.74
N SER A 222 -3.63 27.70 -7.09
CA SER A 222 -5.08 27.82 -6.91
C SER A 222 -5.81 27.91 -8.24
N LYS A 223 -5.22 28.55 -9.27
CA LYS A 223 -5.90 28.73 -10.55
C LYS A 223 -6.09 27.40 -11.27
N ILE A 224 -5.03 26.58 -11.37
CA ILE A 224 -5.16 25.27 -12.01
C ILE A 224 -6.10 24.36 -11.22
N ILE A 225 -6.05 24.35 -9.88
CA ILE A 225 -6.95 23.52 -9.06
C ILE A 225 -8.40 23.93 -9.26
N GLN A 226 -8.69 25.23 -9.23
CA GLN A 226 -10.03 25.75 -9.50
C GLN A 226 -10.48 25.44 -10.93
N TYR A 227 -9.58 25.50 -11.92
CA TYR A 227 -9.89 25.15 -13.31
C TYR A 227 -10.26 23.66 -13.45
N ILE A 228 -9.45 22.76 -12.86
CA ILE A 228 -9.70 21.31 -12.84
C ILE A 228 -11.09 21.02 -12.24
N PHE A 229 -11.43 21.66 -11.13
CA PHE A 229 -12.67 21.39 -10.43
C PHE A 229 -13.90 22.05 -11.09
N TYR A 230 -13.84 23.35 -11.38
CA TYR A 230 -15.02 24.12 -11.81
C TYR A 230 -15.28 24.08 -13.31
N GLU A 231 -14.22 24.10 -14.12
CA GLU A 231 -14.31 24.18 -15.58
C GLU A 231 -14.29 22.79 -16.20
N GLN A 232 -13.33 21.95 -15.82
CA GLN A 232 -13.18 20.60 -16.37
C GLN A 232 -14.09 19.58 -15.68
N GLN A 233 -14.55 19.88 -14.45
CA GLN A 233 -15.35 18.96 -13.63
C GLN A 233 -14.68 17.59 -13.42
N ASP A 234 -13.35 17.56 -13.42
CA ASP A 234 -12.54 16.38 -13.14
C ASP A 234 -12.52 16.10 -11.63
N LYS A 235 -13.69 15.86 -11.03
CA LYS A 235 -13.83 15.67 -9.59
C LYS A 235 -13.01 14.49 -9.06
N GLU A 236 -12.88 13.43 -9.85
CA GLU A 236 -12.06 12.25 -9.52
C GLU A 236 -10.61 12.62 -9.21
N ILE A 237 -10.05 13.56 -9.97
CA ILE A 237 -8.71 14.09 -9.76
C ILE A 237 -8.61 14.81 -8.42
N ILE A 238 -9.61 15.61 -8.05
CA ILE A 238 -9.61 16.29 -6.75
C ILE A 238 -9.76 15.29 -5.58
N TYR A 239 -10.60 14.27 -5.73
CA TYR A 239 -10.69 13.18 -4.75
C TYR A 239 -9.36 12.47 -4.54
N VAL A 240 -8.63 12.25 -5.63
CA VAL A 240 -7.30 11.65 -5.60
C VAL A 240 -6.31 12.53 -4.87
N ILE A 241 -6.24 13.82 -5.21
CA ILE A 241 -5.37 14.78 -4.51
C ILE A 241 -5.67 14.72 -3.01
N LEU A 242 -6.94 14.79 -2.61
CA LEU A 242 -7.34 14.72 -1.20
C LEU A 242 -6.87 13.42 -0.52
N ARG A 243 -6.92 12.27 -1.21
CA ARG A 243 -6.50 10.97 -0.65
C ARG A 243 -4.98 10.79 -0.50
N ILE A 244 -4.19 11.51 -1.30
CA ILE A 244 -2.73 11.32 -1.35
C ILE A 244 -1.95 12.41 -0.61
N ILE A 245 -2.52 13.62 -0.45
CA ILE A 245 -1.86 14.70 0.28
C ILE A 245 -1.91 14.44 1.80
N PRO A 246 -0.95 14.98 2.56
CA PRO A 246 -1.02 14.97 4.02
C PRO A 246 -2.26 15.70 4.55
N VAL A 247 -2.81 15.23 5.68
CA VAL A 247 -4.07 15.71 6.26
C VAL A 247 -4.01 17.20 6.61
N GLU A 248 -2.84 17.71 6.99
CA GLU A 248 -2.60 19.13 7.26
C GLU A 248 -2.87 20.05 6.06
N HIS A 249 -2.82 19.51 4.83
CA HIS A 249 -3.11 20.24 3.59
C HIS A 249 -4.56 20.16 3.14
N TYR A 250 -5.42 19.36 3.79
CA TYR A 250 -6.84 19.23 3.41
C TYR A 250 -7.53 20.58 3.45
N LYS A 251 -7.34 21.34 4.53
CA LYS A 251 -7.93 22.68 4.66
C LYS A 251 -7.46 23.62 3.56
N THR A 252 -6.19 23.56 3.17
CA THR A 252 -5.64 24.39 2.09
C THR A 252 -6.34 24.12 0.76
N LEU A 253 -6.53 22.84 0.40
CA LEU A 253 -7.28 22.46 -0.80
C LEU A 253 -8.73 22.95 -0.75
N LEU A 254 -9.40 22.78 0.39
CA LEU A 254 -10.80 23.22 0.57
C LEU A 254 -10.93 24.75 0.48
N ASP A 255 -10.05 25.49 1.14
CA ASP A 255 -10.01 26.96 1.10
C ASP A 255 -9.80 27.45 -0.36
N ILE A 256 -8.95 26.77 -1.15
CA ILE A 256 -8.76 27.08 -2.59
C ILE A 256 -10.05 26.88 -3.39
N LEU A 257 -10.80 25.81 -3.13
CA LEU A 257 -12.07 25.56 -3.80
C LEU A 257 -13.11 26.60 -3.37
N ASP A 258 -13.26 26.84 -2.07
CA ASP A 258 -14.19 27.86 -1.53
C ASP A 258 -13.92 29.25 -2.14
N ASP A 259 -12.66 29.68 -2.21
CA ASP A 259 -12.23 30.93 -2.85
C ASP A 259 -12.63 31.00 -4.35
N GLY A 260 -12.70 29.84 -5.02
CA GLY A 260 -13.06 29.72 -6.44
C GLY A 260 -14.56 29.73 -6.71
N ALA A 261 -15.41 29.55 -5.69
CA ALA A 261 -16.88 29.49 -5.79
C ALA A 261 -17.53 30.87 -5.94
N THR A 262 -17.07 31.66 -6.92
CA THR A 262 -17.43 33.07 -7.10
C THR A 262 -18.78 33.29 -7.78
N THR A 263 -19.32 32.28 -8.48
CA THR A 263 -20.62 32.32 -9.16
C THR A 263 -21.58 31.33 -8.53
N GLU A 264 -22.89 31.53 -8.74
CA GLU A 264 -23.92 30.63 -8.17
C GLU A 264 -23.78 29.20 -8.71
N ASP A 265 -23.48 29.04 -10.00
CA ASP A 265 -23.18 27.73 -10.61
C ASP A 265 -22.00 27.03 -9.91
N ARG A 266 -20.90 27.76 -9.66
CA ARG A 266 -19.73 27.18 -8.96
C ARG A 266 -20.04 26.83 -7.52
N LYS A 267 -20.83 27.62 -6.80
CA LYS A 267 -21.29 27.28 -5.44
C LYS A 267 -22.14 26.01 -5.44
N GLU A 268 -23.05 25.86 -6.41
CA GLU A 268 -23.86 24.65 -6.54
C GLU A 268 -22.99 23.41 -6.81
N LYS A 269 -22.00 23.51 -7.71
CA LYS A 269 -21.04 22.44 -7.98
C LYS A 269 -20.27 22.02 -6.72
N LEU A 270 -19.77 23.01 -5.96
CA LEU A 270 -19.02 22.76 -4.74
C LEU A 270 -19.90 22.13 -3.64
N ASN A 271 -21.10 22.67 -3.42
CA ASN A 271 -22.05 22.12 -2.44
C ASN A 271 -22.47 20.68 -2.77
N ARG A 272 -22.60 20.35 -4.07
CA ARG A 272 -22.86 18.98 -4.50
C ARG A 272 -21.68 18.06 -4.16
N TRP A 273 -20.46 18.50 -4.44
CA TRP A 273 -19.25 17.73 -4.14
C TRP A 273 -19.05 17.53 -2.63
N TYR A 274 -19.28 18.54 -1.78
CA TYR A 274 -19.20 18.37 -0.33
C TYR A 274 -20.16 17.30 0.20
N LYS A 275 -21.37 17.20 -0.35
CA LYS A 275 -22.30 16.11 0.00
C LYS A 275 -21.78 14.75 -0.43
N GLU A 276 -21.16 14.65 -1.61
CA GLU A 276 -20.55 13.40 -2.10
C GLU A 276 -19.36 12.99 -1.21
N VAL A 277 -18.47 13.92 -0.86
CA VAL A 277 -17.29 13.67 -0.01
C VAL A 277 -17.70 13.20 1.39
N GLN A 278 -18.71 13.82 2.01
CA GLN A 278 -19.21 13.44 3.34
C GLN A 278 -19.81 12.03 3.41
N ILE A 279 -20.20 11.45 2.26
CA ILE A 279 -20.70 10.07 2.19
C ILE A 279 -19.54 9.08 2.08
N LEU A 280 -18.36 9.54 1.66
CA LEU A 280 -17.19 8.71 1.35
C LEU A 280 -16.11 8.71 2.45
N VAL A 281 -16.19 9.64 3.43
CA VAL A 281 -15.31 9.77 4.60
C VAL A 281 -16.05 9.35 5.86
#